data_AF-A0A6C2D5F2-F1
#
_entry.id   AF-A0A6C2D5F2-F1
#
_cell.length_a   1.000
_cell.length_b   1.000
_cell.length_c   1.000
_cell.angle_alpha   90.00
_cell.angle_beta   90.00
_cell.angle_gamma   90.00
#
_symmetry.space_group_name_H-M   'P 1'
#
loop_
_entity.id
_entity.type
_entity.pdbx_description
1 polymer ?
#
loop_
_entity_poly.entity_id
_entity_poly.type
_entity_poly.pdbx_seq_one_letter_code
_entity_poly.pdbx_strand_id
1 'polypeptide(L)'
;MCRPVLKWIRATLFSIPPSFRSNSRMHRPFRSGYGEASIESSSRPIAAEIPRSKSPPPRMSRQVLSESVRMNERVQTRCLLYADVAGGMRLADKLGEAEAGYAVERCLNRMSRCAEAYSASELMVRPDVLVARFPDADSALLAAREMRERVRALPPMSGIKLVLRAGVVLESEAEEADEDVEKLAARLVDSHNPDTIGVSENLSEVLSPSMRRLLGRLAESTGNVPFPVLELGEAPPPTPAELRQEAIQAQRQMRVSFRGQGWTIDSAHPTLLFGRETGNDIAVADPRVSRQHARIELRNGLFYLTDSSTNGTFLLEEGSPEHCIKREEFILAEKGHIGCGFSVADNMSDAVAFALD
;
A
#
# COMPACT_ATOMS: atom_id res chain seq x y z
N MET A 1 22.87 -25.36 -52.59
CA MET A 1 22.33 -25.64 -53.95
C MET A 1 21.08 -26.51 -53.75
N CYS A 2 19.89 -26.27 -54.31
CA CYS A 2 19.38 -25.16 -55.13
C CYS A 2 17.85 -24.96 -54.88
N ARG A 3 17.29 -23.81 -55.31
CA ARG A 3 15.83 -23.57 -55.46
C ARG A 3 15.37 -23.90 -56.89
N PRO A 4 14.07 -24.14 -57.13
CA PRO A 4 13.14 -23.10 -57.68
C PRO A 4 12.03 -22.68 -56.67
N VAL A 5 11.25 -21.57 -56.73
CA VAL A 5 10.75 -20.64 -57.78
C VAL A 5 9.59 -21.26 -58.60
N LEU A 6 8.43 -20.64 -58.87
CA LEU A 6 7.90 -19.24 -58.78
C LEU A 6 7.02 -19.05 -57.49
N LYS A 7 6.16 -18.03 -57.19
CA LYS A 7 5.50 -16.85 -57.84
C LYS A 7 4.31 -17.20 -58.79
N TRP A 8 3.18 -16.48 -58.96
CA TRP A 8 2.60 -15.15 -58.60
C TRP A 8 1.14 -15.37 -58.02
N ILE A 9 0.21 -14.45 -57.67
CA ILE A 9 -0.26 -13.13 -58.19
C ILE A 9 -0.85 -12.23 -57.06
N ARG A 10 -0.84 -10.91 -57.34
CA ARG A 10 -1.58 -9.75 -56.77
C ARG A 10 -3.04 -9.97 -56.28
N ALA A 11 -3.75 -9.00 -55.69
CA ALA A 11 -3.46 -7.86 -54.78
C ALA A 11 -4.72 -6.99 -54.69
N THR A 12 -5.13 -6.53 -53.49
CA THR A 12 -6.20 -5.53 -53.33
C THR A 12 -5.84 -4.52 -52.24
N LEU A 13 -5.57 -3.28 -52.67
CA LEU A 13 -5.59 -2.07 -51.83
C LEU A 13 -6.90 -1.30 -52.13
N PHE A 14 -7.05 -0.10 -51.57
CA PHE A 14 -8.27 0.73 -51.46
C PHE A 14 -9.18 0.34 -50.26
N SER A 15 -9.80 1.29 -49.54
CA SER A 15 -9.81 2.76 -49.74
C SER A 15 -9.84 3.56 -48.43
N ILE A 16 -9.32 4.79 -48.48
CA ILE A 16 -9.45 5.83 -47.44
C ILE A 16 -10.24 7.00 -48.05
N PRO A 17 -11.37 7.43 -47.46
CA PRO A 17 -11.99 8.73 -47.72
C PRO A 17 -11.63 9.79 -46.65
N PRO A 18 -11.75 11.11 -46.92
CA PRO A 18 -10.80 12.07 -46.35
C PRO A 18 -11.41 13.26 -45.56
N SER A 19 -10.52 13.90 -44.78
CA SER A 19 -10.42 15.35 -44.53
C SER A 19 -11.67 16.19 -44.17
N PHE A 20 -11.58 16.87 -43.02
CA PHE A 20 -12.10 18.24 -42.86
C PHE A 20 -11.00 19.14 -42.29
N ARG A 21 -10.82 20.37 -42.82
CA ARG A 21 -9.69 21.24 -42.44
C ARG A 21 -9.90 22.73 -42.73
N SER A 22 -10.17 23.53 -41.69
CA SER A 22 -9.90 24.98 -41.64
C SER A 22 -10.01 25.46 -40.18
N ASN A 23 -8.96 26.02 -39.56
CA ASN A 23 -8.52 27.44 -39.59
C ASN A 23 -9.58 28.43 -39.03
N SER A 24 -9.25 29.37 -38.13
CA SER A 24 -8.06 30.26 -38.20
C SER A 24 -7.58 30.89 -36.86
N ARG A 25 -6.26 31.13 -36.80
CA ARG A 25 -5.52 32.31 -36.26
C ARG A 25 -6.05 33.13 -35.05
N MET A 26 -5.23 33.27 -34.02
CA MET A 26 -4.42 34.47 -33.63
C MET A 26 -3.26 33.98 -32.73
N HIS A 27 -1.96 34.29 -32.86
CA HIS A 27 -1.19 35.53 -33.08
C HIS A 27 -1.22 36.59 -31.98
N ARG A 28 -0.30 36.48 -30.99
CA ARG A 28 0.79 37.46 -30.72
C ARG A 28 1.68 37.03 -29.54
N PRO A 29 3.02 36.96 -29.68
CA PRO A 29 3.96 37.11 -28.58
C PRO A 29 4.30 38.60 -28.35
N PHE A 30 4.78 38.98 -27.17
CA PHE A 30 5.35 40.31 -26.93
C PHE A 30 6.70 40.25 -26.20
N ARG A 31 7.49 41.33 -26.34
CA ARG A 31 8.95 41.33 -26.19
C ARG A 31 9.48 41.28 -24.75
N SER A 32 10.73 40.84 -24.63
CA SER A 32 11.66 41.15 -23.54
C SER A 32 12.16 42.61 -23.60
N GLY A 33 12.83 43.08 -22.53
CA GLY A 33 13.52 44.37 -22.56
C GLY A 33 14.29 44.74 -21.30
N TYR A 34 15.62 44.52 -21.33
CA TYR A 34 16.67 45.23 -20.58
C TYR A 34 16.71 45.06 -19.03
N GLY A 35 17.88 45.14 -18.38
CA GLY A 35 19.24 45.33 -18.94
C GLY A 35 20.34 45.06 -17.91
N GLU A 36 21.58 44.96 -18.39
CA GLU A 36 22.78 44.71 -17.58
C GLU A 36 23.33 46.00 -16.93
N ALA A 37 24.03 45.87 -15.80
CA ALA A 37 24.94 46.90 -15.29
C ALA A 37 26.07 46.25 -14.47
N SER A 38 27.29 46.28 -15.02
CA SER A 38 28.51 45.83 -14.34
C SER A 38 29.34 47.05 -13.93
N ILE A 39 29.81 47.11 -12.68
CA ILE A 39 30.90 48.00 -12.23
C ILE A 39 31.82 47.20 -11.29
N GLU A 40 33.12 47.44 -11.39
CA GLU A 40 34.19 46.65 -10.77
C GLU A 40 34.74 47.24 -9.45
N SER A 41 35.59 46.42 -8.81
CA SER A 41 36.91 46.79 -8.27
C SER A 41 37.12 47.04 -6.75
N SER A 42 38.16 46.35 -6.24
CA SER A 42 39.02 46.75 -5.10
C SER A 42 38.40 46.73 -3.68
N SER A 43 39.10 46.45 -2.57
CA SER A 43 40.52 46.10 -2.33
C SER A 43 40.68 45.21 -1.08
N ARG A 44 41.87 44.58 -0.90
CA ARG A 44 42.33 43.82 0.29
C ARG A 44 43.06 44.76 1.30
N PRO A 45 43.67 44.26 2.41
CA PRO A 45 43.15 43.46 3.53
C PRO A 45 43.57 44.06 4.91
N ILE A 46 43.15 43.45 6.03
CA ILE A 46 43.86 43.55 7.33
C ILE A 46 43.99 42.15 7.95
N ALA A 47 45.09 41.87 8.64
CA ALA A 47 45.37 40.61 9.34
C ALA A 47 45.71 40.86 10.83
N ALA A 48 45.52 39.84 11.66
CA ALA A 48 45.97 39.79 13.05
C ALA A 48 46.33 38.35 13.43
N GLU A 49 47.30 38.16 14.33
CA GLU A 49 47.97 36.88 14.54
C GLU A 49 47.53 36.10 15.78
N ILE A 50 47.43 34.77 15.59
CA ILE A 50 48.01 33.67 16.38
C ILE A 50 48.38 33.98 17.87
N PRO A 51 47.99 33.09 18.80
CA PRO A 51 49.03 32.17 19.32
C PRO A 51 48.57 30.70 19.44
N ARG A 52 49.51 29.76 19.22
CA ARG A 52 49.34 28.32 19.51
C ARG A 52 49.75 28.02 20.96
N SER A 53 49.11 27.06 21.64
CA SER A 53 49.81 26.00 22.41
C SER A 53 48.85 25.02 23.13
N LYS A 54 49.44 23.90 23.60
CA LYS A 54 49.00 22.94 24.64
C LYS A 54 48.01 21.81 24.28
N SER A 55 48.61 20.60 24.26
CA SER A 55 48.11 19.28 24.73
C SER A 55 46.84 18.66 24.14
N PRO A 56 46.88 17.38 23.72
CA PRO A 56 45.67 16.61 23.40
C PRO A 56 44.96 16.13 24.69
N PRO A 57 43.62 15.99 24.67
CA PRO A 57 42.87 15.32 25.73
C PRO A 57 43.12 13.79 25.74
N PRO A 58 42.87 13.10 26.86
CA PRO A 58 43.24 11.69 27.04
C PRO A 58 42.33 10.70 26.30
N ARG A 59 42.89 9.52 25.97
CA ARG A 59 42.09 8.33 25.61
C ARG A 59 41.37 7.78 26.85
N MET A 60 40.05 7.94 26.91
CA MET A 60 39.17 7.12 27.75
C MET A 60 37.86 6.79 27.01
N SER A 61 37.16 5.75 27.47
CA SER A 61 35.76 5.44 27.12
C SER A 61 35.43 5.23 25.64
N ARG A 62 35.97 4.14 25.06
CA ARG A 62 35.54 3.56 23.76
C ARG A 62 34.17 2.86 23.88
N GLN A 63 33.15 3.51 24.45
CA GLN A 63 31.90 2.83 24.84
C GLN A 63 30.65 3.73 24.97
N VAL A 64 30.50 4.71 24.08
CA VAL A 64 29.22 5.40 23.77
C VAL A 64 29.31 5.97 22.35
N LEU A 65 28.16 6.33 21.75
CA LEU A 65 28.01 6.86 20.38
C LEU A 65 28.17 5.82 19.24
N SER A 66 27.40 4.72 19.31
CA SER A 66 27.02 3.93 18.12
C SER A 66 25.54 3.50 18.07
N GLU A 67 24.72 3.94 19.02
CA GLU A 67 23.29 3.57 19.11
C GLU A 67 22.35 4.53 18.35
N SER A 68 22.90 5.59 17.74
CA SER A 68 22.14 6.64 17.04
C SER A 68 21.99 6.43 15.53
N VAL A 69 22.15 5.18 15.06
CA VAL A 69 21.81 4.77 13.68
C VAL A 69 20.97 3.48 13.70
N ARG A 70 19.96 3.42 14.57
CA ARG A 70 18.73 2.69 14.21
C ARG A 70 17.99 3.53 13.17
N MET A 71 18.43 3.41 11.91
CA MET A 71 17.56 3.76 10.78
C MET A 71 16.26 2.95 10.90
N ASN A 72 15.14 3.48 10.42
CA ASN A 72 13.92 2.69 10.32
C ASN A 72 14.22 1.39 9.56
N GLU A 73 14.17 0.27 10.27
CA GLU A 73 13.79 -1.00 9.68
C GLU A 73 12.36 -0.81 9.18
N ARG A 74 12.25 -0.39 7.91
CA ARG A 74 11.05 -0.67 7.13
C ARG A 74 10.88 -2.17 7.21
N VAL A 75 9.88 -2.63 7.95
CA VAL A 75 9.42 -4.02 7.90
C VAL A 75 9.34 -4.38 6.43
N GLN A 76 10.17 -5.31 5.98
CA GLN A 76 10.30 -5.55 4.55
C GLN A 76 9.10 -6.39 4.14
N THR A 77 8.06 -5.71 3.65
CA THR A 77 6.79 -6.25 3.10
C THR A 77 6.98 -7.06 1.82
N ARG A 78 8.18 -7.60 1.64
CA ARG A 78 8.54 -8.49 0.56
C ARG A 78 7.76 -9.77 0.68
N CYS A 79 7.32 -10.23 -0.48
CA CYS A 79 6.53 -11.43 -0.59
C CYS A 79 6.96 -12.22 -1.81
N LEU A 80 6.87 -13.53 -1.67
CA LEU A 80 7.11 -14.48 -2.75
C LEU A 80 5.76 -14.99 -3.25
N LEU A 81 5.53 -14.80 -4.55
CA LEU A 81 4.47 -15.44 -5.31
C LEU A 81 5.02 -16.73 -5.90
N TYR A 82 4.45 -17.86 -5.52
CA TYR A 82 4.63 -19.16 -6.16
C TYR A 82 3.37 -19.50 -6.95
N ALA A 83 3.49 -19.89 -8.22
CA ALA A 83 2.34 -20.21 -9.06
C ALA A 83 2.58 -21.42 -9.96
N ASP A 84 1.63 -22.37 -9.98
CA ASP A 84 1.65 -23.57 -10.81
C ASP A 84 0.54 -23.57 -11.88
N VAL A 85 0.76 -24.33 -12.96
CA VAL A 85 -0.20 -24.46 -14.07
C VAL A 85 -0.90 -25.82 -14.00
N ALA A 86 -2.00 -25.88 -13.26
CA ALA A 86 -2.78 -27.09 -13.09
C ALA A 86 -3.46 -27.54 -14.41
N GLY A 87 -3.40 -28.86 -14.65
CA GLY A 87 -3.97 -29.51 -15.83
C GLY A 87 -2.95 -30.01 -16.86
N GLY A 88 -1.66 -29.68 -16.72
CA GLY A 88 -0.58 -30.09 -17.64
C GLY A 88 -0.54 -31.60 -17.92
N MET A 89 -0.43 -32.45 -16.89
CA MET A 89 -0.37 -33.92 -17.07
C MET A 89 -1.60 -34.48 -17.81
N ARG A 90 -2.82 -34.00 -17.48
CA ARG A 90 -4.05 -34.43 -18.15
C ARG A 90 -4.06 -34.08 -19.65
N LEU A 91 -3.33 -33.03 -20.03
CA LEU A 91 -3.15 -32.62 -21.42
C LEU A 91 -2.07 -33.49 -22.10
N ALA A 92 -0.99 -33.85 -21.39
CA ALA A 92 0.03 -34.78 -21.88
C ALA A 92 -0.56 -36.19 -22.14
N ASP A 93 -1.44 -36.68 -21.26
CA ASP A 93 -2.20 -37.94 -21.45
C ASP A 93 -3.00 -37.97 -22.77
N LYS A 94 -3.43 -36.81 -23.28
CA LYS A 94 -4.29 -36.69 -24.48
C LYS A 94 -3.57 -36.28 -25.76
N LEU A 95 -2.53 -35.46 -25.65
CA LEU A 95 -1.83 -34.82 -26.78
C LEU A 95 -0.32 -35.12 -26.82
N GLY A 96 0.20 -35.77 -25.79
CA GLY A 96 1.64 -36.00 -25.62
C GLY A 96 2.38 -34.82 -24.99
N GLU A 97 3.53 -35.13 -24.39
CA GLU A 97 4.36 -34.20 -23.61
C GLU A 97 4.72 -32.91 -24.36
N ALA A 98 5.01 -32.99 -25.67
CA ALA A 98 5.44 -31.84 -26.46
C ALA A 98 4.31 -30.79 -26.62
N GLU A 99 3.07 -31.24 -26.83
CA GLU A 99 1.92 -30.35 -27.03
C GLU A 99 1.42 -29.79 -25.69
N ALA A 100 1.48 -30.60 -24.62
CA ALA A 100 1.19 -30.15 -23.26
C ALA A 100 2.22 -29.16 -22.73
N GLY A 101 3.52 -29.44 -22.92
CA GLY A 101 4.62 -28.55 -22.56
C GLY A 101 4.50 -27.19 -23.23
N TYR A 102 4.24 -27.15 -24.54
CA TYR A 102 3.99 -25.89 -25.26
C TYR A 102 2.76 -25.12 -24.74
N ALA A 103 1.71 -25.82 -24.29
CA ALA A 103 0.54 -25.19 -23.69
C ALA A 103 0.84 -24.58 -22.31
N VAL A 104 1.64 -25.25 -21.47
CA VAL A 104 2.10 -24.75 -20.17
C VAL A 104 3.09 -23.60 -20.35
N GLU A 105 4.06 -23.72 -21.26
CA GLU A 105 5.02 -22.67 -21.61
C GLU A 105 4.30 -21.39 -22.07
N ARG A 106 3.18 -21.52 -22.81
CA ARG A 106 2.31 -20.40 -23.21
C ARG A 106 1.61 -19.73 -22.02
N CYS A 107 1.27 -20.46 -20.98
CA CYS A 107 0.75 -19.90 -19.72
C CYS A 107 1.85 -19.15 -18.97
N LEU A 108 3.01 -19.78 -18.76
CA LEU A 108 4.15 -19.19 -18.07
C LEU A 108 4.63 -17.90 -18.76
N ASN A 109 4.77 -17.89 -20.09
CA ASN A 109 5.10 -16.70 -20.88
C ASN A 109 4.07 -15.54 -20.75
N ARG A 110 2.81 -15.83 -20.38
CA ARG A 110 1.81 -14.81 -20.04
C ARG A 110 1.95 -14.33 -18.61
N MET A 111 2.25 -15.24 -17.69
CA MET A 111 2.41 -14.97 -16.27
C MET A 111 3.67 -14.13 -15.98
N SER A 112 4.79 -14.39 -16.65
CA SER A 112 6.00 -13.56 -16.59
C SER A 112 5.70 -12.09 -16.91
N ARG A 113 4.91 -11.83 -17.95
CA ARG A 113 4.46 -10.48 -18.34
C ARG A 113 3.43 -9.86 -17.39
N CYS A 114 2.89 -10.61 -16.44
CA CYS A 114 2.18 -10.04 -15.30
C CYS A 114 3.19 -9.62 -14.23
N ALA A 115 4.11 -10.50 -13.85
CA ALA A 115 5.13 -10.21 -12.84
C ALA A 115 5.96 -8.96 -13.19
N GLU A 116 6.44 -8.86 -14.43
CA GLU A 116 7.13 -7.68 -14.97
C GLU A 116 6.26 -6.40 -14.88
N ALA A 117 4.97 -6.49 -15.22
CA ALA A 117 4.05 -5.34 -15.24
C ALA A 117 3.67 -4.84 -13.83
N TYR A 118 3.75 -5.70 -12.81
CA TYR A 118 3.54 -5.36 -11.40
C TYR A 118 4.87 -5.18 -10.63
N SER A 119 5.97 -4.90 -11.34
CA SER A 119 7.28 -4.57 -10.76
C SER A 119 7.85 -5.66 -9.83
N ALA A 120 7.81 -6.92 -10.26
CA ALA A 120 8.55 -8.00 -9.59
C ALA A 120 10.06 -7.67 -9.55
N SER A 121 10.65 -7.75 -8.34
CA SER A 121 12.07 -7.54 -8.09
C SER A 121 12.93 -8.68 -8.63
N GLU A 122 12.41 -9.91 -8.55
CA GLU A 122 13.04 -11.12 -9.07
C GLU A 122 11.96 -11.99 -9.74
N LEU A 123 12.34 -12.70 -10.81
CA LEU A 123 11.48 -13.61 -11.54
C LEU A 123 12.27 -14.84 -11.98
N MET A 124 11.77 -16.02 -11.62
CA MET A 124 12.31 -17.33 -11.97
C MET A 124 11.20 -18.18 -12.57
N VAL A 125 11.46 -18.76 -13.75
CA VAL A 125 10.51 -19.60 -14.49
C VAL A 125 11.12 -20.99 -14.65
N ARG A 126 10.34 -22.01 -14.28
CA ARG A 126 10.62 -23.44 -14.45
C ARG A 126 9.59 -24.04 -15.43
N PRO A 127 9.69 -25.31 -15.86
CA PRO A 127 8.82 -25.86 -16.92
C PRO A 127 7.30 -25.81 -16.64
N ASP A 128 6.94 -25.76 -15.36
CA ASP A 128 5.60 -25.97 -14.80
C ASP A 128 5.24 -24.97 -13.67
N VAL A 129 6.23 -24.22 -13.19
CA VAL A 129 6.15 -23.31 -12.03
C VAL A 129 6.78 -21.95 -12.34
N LEU A 130 6.15 -20.88 -11.83
CA LEU A 130 6.72 -19.53 -11.78
C LEU A 130 6.88 -19.09 -10.33
N VAL A 131 8.05 -18.50 -10.03
CA VAL A 131 8.38 -17.91 -8.74
C VAL A 131 8.76 -16.44 -8.96
N ALA A 132 8.13 -15.51 -8.25
CA ALA A 132 8.42 -14.09 -8.35
C ALA A 132 8.44 -13.40 -6.98
N ARG A 133 9.41 -12.53 -6.74
CA ARG A 133 9.48 -11.68 -5.54
C ARG A 133 8.95 -10.29 -5.84
N PHE A 134 8.15 -9.73 -4.94
CA PHE A 134 7.64 -8.36 -5.03
C PHE A 134 8.05 -7.55 -3.79
N PRO A 135 8.21 -6.22 -3.92
CA PRO A 135 8.47 -5.34 -2.78
C PRO A 135 7.24 -5.14 -1.86
N ASP A 136 6.03 -5.28 -2.41
CA ASP A 136 4.76 -4.94 -1.76
C ASP A 136 3.73 -6.07 -1.94
N ALA A 137 3.03 -6.44 -0.87
CA ALA A 137 2.01 -7.50 -0.86
C ALA A 137 0.84 -7.22 -1.83
N ASP A 138 0.37 -5.97 -1.92
CA ASP A 138 -0.68 -5.55 -2.85
C ASP A 138 -0.28 -5.81 -4.32
N SER A 139 0.97 -5.56 -4.69
CA SER A 139 1.50 -5.81 -6.04
C SER A 139 1.57 -7.30 -6.38
N ALA A 140 2.01 -8.15 -5.45
CA ALA A 140 2.04 -9.59 -5.64
C ALA A 140 0.63 -10.17 -5.83
N LEU A 141 -0.34 -9.72 -5.03
CA LEU A 141 -1.71 -10.23 -5.07
C LEU A 141 -2.47 -9.76 -6.32
N LEU A 142 -2.24 -8.52 -6.77
CA LEU A 142 -2.72 -8.03 -8.07
C LEU A 142 -2.07 -8.79 -9.24
N ALA A 143 -0.76 -9.08 -9.16
CA ALA A 143 -0.07 -9.89 -10.16
C ALA A 143 -0.67 -11.30 -10.25
N ALA A 144 -0.87 -11.97 -9.11
CA ALA A 144 -1.51 -13.29 -9.04
C ALA A 144 -2.93 -13.28 -9.64
N ARG A 145 -3.73 -12.24 -9.34
CA ARG A 145 -5.08 -12.07 -9.91
C ARG A 145 -5.05 -11.96 -11.43
N GLU A 146 -4.19 -11.11 -11.98
CA GLU A 146 -4.06 -10.89 -13.42
C GLU A 146 -3.44 -12.11 -14.13
N MET A 147 -2.50 -12.82 -13.49
CA MET A 147 -2.01 -14.12 -13.96
C MET A 147 -3.16 -15.13 -14.10
N ARG A 148 -3.99 -15.26 -13.05
CA ARG A 148 -5.12 -16.19 -13.05
C ARG A 148 -6.09 -15.87 -14.20
N GLU A 149 -6.53 -14.62 -14.33
CA GLU A 149 -7.48 -14.26 -15.39
C GLU A 149 -6.88 -14.39 -16.81
N ARG A 150 -5.59 -14.05 -17.01
CA ARG A 150 -4.92 -14.26 -18.33
C ARG A 150 -4.73 -15.73 -18.70
N VAL A 151 -4.69 -16.64 -17.73
CA VAL A 151 -4.70 -18.10 -17.97
C VAL A 151 -6.14 -18.60 -18.16
N ARG A 152 -7.10 -18.19 -17.33
CA ARG A 152 -8.52 -18.56 -17.45
C ARG A 152 -9.16 -18.11 -18.75
N ALA A 153 -8.66 -17.04 -19.36
CA ALA A 153 -9.07 -16.53 -20.68
C ALA A 153 -8.41 -17.25 -21.87
N LEU A 154 -7.57 -18.27 -21.66
CA LEU A 154 -7.10 -19.14 -22.75
C LEU A 154 -8.20 -20.14 -23.16
N PRO A 155 -8.35 -20.42 -24.48
CA PRO A 155 -9.27 -21.45 -24.93
C PRO A 155 -8.80 -22.85 -24.49
N PRO A 156 -9.71 -23.77 -24.14
CA PRO A 156 -9.34 -25.12 -23.71
C PRO A 156 -8.75 -25.94 -24.87
N MET A 157 -7.62 -26.61 -24.61
CA MET A 157 -6.94 -27.50 -25.54
C MET A 157 -7.53 -28.92 -25.41
N SER A 158 -8.07 -29.51 -26.48
CA SER A 158 -8.70 -30.84 -26.46
C SER A 158 -9.73 -31.07 -25.34
N GLY A 159 -10.51 -30.01 -25.06
CA GLY A 159 -11.53 -29.98 -24.00
C GLY A 159 -10.98 -29.87 -22.57
N ILE A 160 -9.67 -29.65 -22.41
CA ILE A 160 -9.01 -29.41 -21.12
C ILE A 160 -8.72 -27.92 -21.00
N LYS A 161 -9.27 -27.28 -19.96
CA LYS A 161 -8.89 -25.94 -19.56
C LYS A 161 -7.69 -26.04 -18.61
N LEU A 162 -6.61 -25.32 -18.93
CA LEU A 162 -5.53 -25.07 -17.97
C LEU A 162 -5.99 -23.94 -17.03
N VAL A 163 -5.64 -24.06 -15.75
CA VAL A 163 -5.93 -23.04 -14.73
C VAL A 163 -4.69 -22.73 -13.91
N LEU A 164 -4.61 -21.50 -13.41
CA LEU A 164 -3.55 -21.10 -12.48
C LEU A 164 -3.93 -21.58 -11.09
N ARG A 165 -2.96 -21.95 -10.28
CA ARG A 165 -3.08 -21.89 -8.82
C ARG A 165 -1.84 -21.20 -8.25
N ALA A 166 -2.01 -20.47 -7.15
CA ALA A 166 -0.95 -19.63 -6.62
C ALA A 166 -1.02 -19.45 -5.10
N GLY A 167 0.14 -19.22 -4.50
CA GLY A 167 0.33 -18.90 -3.09
C GLY A 167 1.17 -17.64 -2.95
N VAL A 168 0.76 -16.72 -2.07
CA VAL A 168 1.56 -15.54 -1.69
C VAL A 168 1.89 -15.62 -0.20
N VAL A 169 3.18 -15.50 0.12
CA VAL A 169 3.74 -15.61 1.48
C VAL A 169 4.70 -14.44 1.72
N LEU A 170 4.70 -13.84 2.92
CA LEU A 170 5.69 -12.83 3.31
C LEU A 170 7.05 -13.48 3.58
N GLU A 171 8.17 -12.83 3.22
CA GLU A 171 9.50 -13.39 3.52
C GLU A 171 9.74 -13.53 5.03
N SER A 172 9.15 -12.65 5.86
CA SER A 172 9.22 -12.71 7.33
C SER A 172 8.51 -13.92 7.94
N GLU A 173 7.42 -14.43 7.33
CA GLU A 173 6.73 -15.64 7.83
C GLU A 173 7.61 -16.89 7.69
N ALA A 174 8.45 -16.92 6.65
CA ALA A 174 9.40 -18.01 6.43
C ALA A 174 10.58 -17.92 7.40
N GLU A 175 11.07 -16.72 7.70
CA GLU A 175 12.07 -16.48 8.74
C GLU A 175 11.55 -16.86 10.15
N GLU A 176 10.28 -16.54 10.47
CA GLU A 176 9.62 -16.97 11.71
C GLU A 176 9.42 -18.50 11.81
N ALA A 177 9.30 -19.19 10.67
CA ALA A 177 9.11 -20.63 10.59
C ALA A 177 10.42 -21.45 10.52
N ASP A 178 11.60 -20.80 10.40
CA ASP A 178 12.89 -21.41 10.04
C ASP A 178 12.79 -22.29 8.76
N GLU A 179 12.01 -21.83 7.79
CA GLU A 179 11.73 -22.53 6.53
C GLU A 179 12.14 -21.70 5.30
N ASP A 180 12.43 -22.37 4.20
CA ASP A 180 12.65 -21.71 2.91
C ASP A 180 11.31 -21.15 2.38
N VAL A 181 11.27 -19.84 2.12
CA VAL A 181 10.06 -19.13 1.66
C VAL A 181 9.45 -19.73 0.38
N GLU A 182 10.26 -20.31 -0.52
CA GLU A 182 9.75 -20.97 -1.71
C GLU A 182 9.05 -22.30 -1.37
N LYS A 183 9.56 -23.06 -0.38
CA LYS A 183 8.91 -24.29 0.12
C LYS A 183 7.61 -23.98 0.86
N LEU A 184 7.59 -22.92 1.66
CA LEU A 184 6.39 -22.49 2.38
C LEU A 184 5.29 -22.07 1.40
N ALA A 185 5.64 -21.32 0.35
CA ALA A 185 4.71 -20.95 -0.72
C ALA A 185 4.30 -22.14 -1.61
N ALA A 186 5.17 -23.13 -1.85
CA ALA A 186 4.83 -24.36 -2.55
C ALA A 186 3.82 -25.21 -1.75
N ARG A 187 4.02 -25.36 -0.42
CA ARG A 187 3.08 -26.02 0.50
C ARG A 187 1.74 -25.30 0.57
N LEU A 188 1.75 -23.96 0.50
CA LEU A 188 0.56 -23.15 0.37
C LEU A 188 -0.20 -23.46 -0.94
N VAL A 189 0.49 -23.55 -2.07
CA VAL A 189 -0.12 -23.99 -3.33
C VAL A 189 -0.69 -25.42 -3.25
N ASP A 190 0.07 -26.39 -2.73
CA ASP A 190 -0.34 -27.79 -2.71
C ASP A 190 -1.53 -28.08 -1.78
N SER A 191 -1.76 -27.24 -0.77
CA SER A 191 -2.91 -27.38 0.14
C SER A 191 -4.24 -26.87 -0.44
N HIS A 192 -4.23 -26.25 -1.62
CA HIS A 192 -5.34 -25.50 -2.21
C HIS A 192 -5.85 -26.06 -3.54
N ASN A 193 -7.11 -25.76 -3.84
CA ASN A 193 -7.79 -26.17 -5.07
C ASN A 193 -7.19 -25.48 -6.32
N PRO A 194 -7.22 -26.14 -7.49
CA PRO A 194 -6.87 -25.48 -8.75
C PRO A 194 -7.86 -24.35 -9.10
N ASP A 195 -7.39 -23.30 -9.77
CA ASP A 195 -8.10 -22.02 -10.05
C ASP A 195 -8.23 -21.06 -8.83
N THR A 196 -7.62 -21.36 -7.68
CA THR A 196 -7.60 -20.47 -6.50
C THR A 196 -6.23 -19.81 -6.24
N ILE A 197 -6.24 -18.76 -5.40
CA ILE A 197 -5.06 -18.01 -4.99
C ILE A 197 -5.10 -17.92 -3.46
N GLY A 198 -4.23 -18.66 -2.79
CA GLY A 198 -4.11 -18.67 -1.32
C GLY A 198 -3.12 -17.62 -0.81
N VAL A 199 -3.42 -17.03 0.34
CA VAL A 199 -2.52 -16.14 1.09
C VAL A 199 -2.60 -16.42 2.59
N SER A 200 -1.51 -16.20 3.32
CA SER A 200 -1.50 -16.27 4.79
C SER A 200 -2.40 -15.22 5.44
N GLU A 201 -2.92 -15.50 6.64
CA GLU A 201 -3.66 -14.51 7.42
C GLU A 201 -2.76 -13.33 7.85
N ASN A 202 -1.47 -13.57 8.12
CA ASN A 202 -0.45 -12.53 8.40
C ASN A 202 -0.27 -11.55 7.22
N LEU A 203 -0.24 -12.03 5.97
CA LEU A 203 -0.19 -11.16 4.79
C LEU A 203 -1.41 -10.22 4.72
N SER A 204 -2.58 -10.65 5.23
CA SER A 204 -3.77 -9.79 5.32
C SER A 204 -3.61 -8.62 6.30
N GLU A 205 -2.71 -8.71 7.29
CA GLU A 205 -2.40 -7.58 8.18
C GLU A 205 -1.55 -6.50 7.49
N VAL A 206 -0.83 -6.86 6.42
CA VAL A 206 0.03 -5.97 5.62
C VAL A 206 -0.71 -5.34 4.45
N LEU A 207 -1.67 -6.05 3.84
CA LEU A 207 -2.45 -5.58 2.68
C LEU A 207 -3.21 -4.26 2.91
N SER A 208 -3.49 -3.51 1.85
CA SER A 208 -4.41 -2.37 1.92
C SER A 208 -5.84 -2.80 2.31
N PRO A 209 -6.65 -1.96 2.99
CA PRO A 209 -8.01 -2.31 3.40
C PRO A 209 -8.91 -2.75 2.23
N SER A 210 -8.74 -2.13 1.06
CA SER A 210 -9.43 -2.48 -0.18
C SER A 210 -9.14 -3.91 -0.62
N MET A 211 -7.88 -4.35 -0.49
CA MET A 211 -7.44 -5.69 -0.86
C MET A 211 -7.86 -6.74 0.18
N ARG A 212 -7.85 -6.41 1.48
CA ARG A 212 -8.36 -7.30 2.55
C ARG A 212 -9.82 -7.70 2.30
N ARG A 213 -10.66 -6.79 1.79
CA ARG A 213 -12.07 -7.10 1.46
C ARG A 213 -12.25 -8.04 0.25
N LEU A 214 -11.21 -8.29 -0.53
CA LEU A 214 -11.22 -9.27 -1.63
C LEU A 214 -10.83 -10.68 -1.15
N LEU A 215 -10.34 -10.82 0.08
CA LEU A 215 -10.02 -12.10 0.69
C LEU A 215 -11.25 -12.70 1.38
N GLY A 216 -11.57 -13.95 1.04
CA GLY A 216 -12.49 -14.79 1.81
C GLY A 216 -11.69 -15.79 2.67
N ARG A 217 -12.23 -16.20 3.82
CA ARG A 217 -11.71 -17.37 4.54
C ARG A 217 -12.01 -18.64 3.75
N LEU A 218 -11.00 -19.48 3.52
CA LEU A 218 -11.24 -20.81 2.99
C LEU A 218 -11.97 -21.66 4.03
N ALA A 219 -12.90 -22.50 3.60
CA ALA A 219 -13.67 -23.37 4.48
C ALA A 219 -12.83 -24.54 5.05
N GLU A 220 -11.93 -25.11 4.25
CA GLU A 220 -11.14 -26.30 4.59
C GLU A 220 -9.72 -26.19 4.01
N SER A 221 -8.78 -25.59 4.75
CA SER A 221 -7.35 -25.76 4.46
C SER A 221 -6.93 -27.18 4.83
N THR A 222 -6.47 -27.98 3.86
CA THR A 222 -5.80 -29.24 4.20
C THR A 222 -4.55 -28.91 5.03
N GLY A 223 -4.37 -29.58 6.17
CA GLY A 223 -3.48 -29.15 7.27
C GLY A 223 -1.98 -29.30 7.00
N ASN A 224 -1.49 -28.65 5.94
CA ASN A 224 -0.14 -28.80 5.38
C ASN A 224 0.70 -27.50 5.48
N VAL A 225 0.11 -26.41 5.98
CA VAL A 225 0.77 -25.13 6.30
C VAL A 225 0.51 -24.75 7.77
N PRO A 226 1.40 -24.00 8.43
CA PRO A 226 1.30 -23.70 9.87
C PRO A 226 0.33 -22.56 10.23
N PHE A 227 -0.21 -21.85 9.23
CA PHE A 227 -1.04 -20.65 9.41
C PHE A 227 -2.44 -20.80 8.76
N PRO A 228 -3.45 -20.02 9.20
CA PRO A 228 -4.75 -19.94 8.52
C PRO A 228 -4.61 -19.32 7.13
N VAL A 229 -5.39 -19.83 6.16
CA VAL A 229 -5.31 -19.40 4.75
C VAL A 229 -6.59 -18.71 4.29
N LEU A 230 -6.39 -17.63 3.54
CA LEU A 230 -7.43 -16.84 2.90
C LEU A 230 -7.32 -17.02 1.38
N GLU A 231 -8.44 -17.04 0.67
CA GLU A 231 -8.47 -17.09 -0.80
C GLU A 231 -8.90 -15.76 -1.41
N LEU A 232 -8.25 -15.34 -2.49
CA LEU A 232 -8.69 -14.18 -3.27
C LEU A 232 -9.95 -14.52 -4.07
N GLY A 233 -11.09 -14.03 -3.59
CA GLY A 233 -12.40 -14.25 -4.19
C GLY A 233 -12.58 -13.56 -5.55
N GLU A 234 -13.60 -13.98 -6.30
CA GLU A 234 -13.92 -13.40 -7.62
C GLU A 234 -14.54 -12.00 -7.57
N ALA A 235 -14.66 -11.39 -6.39
CA ALA A 235 -15.21 -10.05 -6.19
C ALA A 235 -14.58 -9.04 -7.18
N PRO A 236 -15.37 -8.26 -7.92
CA PRO A 236 -14.86 -7.39 -8.97
C PRO A 236 -13.82 -6.41 -8.41
N PRO A 237 -12.81 -6.00 -9.20
CA PRO A 237 -11.86 -5.00 -8.75
C PRO A 237 -12.62 -3.70 -8.42
N PRO A 238 -12.27 -3.00 -7.32
CA PRO A 238 -12.97 -1.79 -6.92
C PRO A 238 -12.97 -0.78 -8.07
N THR A 239 -14.13 -0.19 -8.32
CA THR A 239 -14.33 0.74 -9.44
C THR A 239 -13.44 1.97 -9.27
N PRO A 240 -13.17 2.72 -10.36
CA PRO A 240 -12.52 4.02 -10.23
C PRO A 240 -13.29 5.03 -9.38
N ALA A 241 -14.55 4.79 -9.01
CA ALA A 241 -15.26 5.61 -8.02
C ALA A 241 -14.83 5.22 -6.60
N GLU A 242 -14.90 3.93 -6.27
CA GLU A 242 -14.49 3.38 -4.97
C GLU A 242 -13.00 3.64 -4.69
N LEU A 243 -12.10 3.36 -5.64
CA LEU A 243 -10.67 3.67 -5.51
C LEU A 243 -10.38 5.16 -5.28
N ARG A 244 -11.20 6.08 -5.80
CA ARG A 244 -11.07 7.51 -5.51
C ARG A 244 -11.64 7.88 -4.14
N GLN A 245 -12.75 7.28 -3.74
CA GLN A 245 -13.27 7.46 -2.38
C GLN A 245 -12.28 6.93 -1.34
N GLU A 246 -11.64 5.78 -1.59
CA GLU A 246 -10.63 5.18 -0.72
C GLU A 246 -9.33 5.97 -0.70
N ALA A 247 -8.85 6.48 -1.85
CA ALA A 247 -7.71 7.39 -1.87
C ALA A 247 -8.00 8.69 -1.07
N ILE A 248 -9.21 9.26 -1.20
CA ILE A 248 -9.65 10.40 -0.40
C ILE A 248 -9.76 10.04 1.08
N GLN A 249 -10.29 8.87 1.43
CA GLN A 249 -10.44 8.41 2.82
C GLN A 249 -9.09 8.10 3.48
N ALA A 250 -8.13 7.53 2.76
CA ALA A 250 -6.77 7.27 3.25
C ALA A 250 -5.95 8.57 3.41
N GLN A 251 -6.28 9.61 2.63
CA GLN A 251 -5.71 10.95 2.72
C GLN A 251 -6.42 11.87 3.73
N ARG A 252 -7.58 11.48 4.29
CA ARG A 252 -8.22 12.24 5.37
C ARG A 252 -7.33 12.19 6.62
N GLN A 253 -6.72 13.32 6.93
CA GLN A 253 -6.00 13.52 8.18
C GLN A 253 -6.83 14.46 9.07
N MET A 254 -6.90 14.15 10.37
CA MET A 254 -7.47 15.07 11.36
C MET A 254 -6.36 15.61 12.25
N ARG A 255 -6.09 16.91 12.14
CA ARG A 255 -5.17 17.64 12.99
C ARG A 255 -5.88 17.99 14.30
N VAL A 256 -5.37 17.47 15.40
CA VAL A 256 -5.88 17.72 16.75
C VAL A 256 -4.86 18.57 17.50
N SER A 257 -5.30 19.59 18.23
CA SER A 257 -4.40 20.54 18.90
C SER A 257 -4.91 20.93 20.29
N PHE A 258 -3.98 20.98 21.24
CA PHE A 258 -4.26 21.26 22.64
C PHE A 258 -3.07 21.99 23.26
N ARG A 259 -3.32 23.14 23.90
CA ARG A 259 -2.31 23.99 24.57
C ARG A 259 -1.03 24.27 23.74
N GLY A 260 -1.16 24.35 22.41
CA GLY A 260 -0.06 24.61 21.48
C GLY A 260 0.75 23.40 21.03
N GLN A 261 0.44 22.19 21.52
CA GLN A 261 0.88 20.94 20.91
C GLN A 261 -0.12 20.48 19.85
N GLY A 262 0.36 19.70 18.87
CA GLY A 262 -0.44 19.21 17.75
C GLY A 262 -0.14 17.75 17.44
N TRP A 263 -1.21 16.98 17.25
CA TRP A 263 -1.24 15.58 16.85
C TRP A 263 -1.95 15.48 15.50
N THR A 264 -1.74 14.39 14.77
CA THR A 264 -2.44 14.11 13.51
C THR A 264 -2.92 12.67 13.53
N ILE A 265 -4.21 12.46 13.27
CA ILE A 265 -4.83 11.14 13.16
C ILE A 265 -4.93 10.82 11.67
N ASP A 266 -4.35 9.70 11.25
CA ASP A 266 -4.31 9.26 9.86
C ASP A 266 -4.31 7.72 9.75
N SER A 267 -4.08 7.19 8.54
CA SER A 267 -4.09 5.74 8.30
C SER A 267 -2.94 4.97 8.98
N ALA A 268 -1.88 5.63 9.45
CA ALA A 268 -0.77 5.02 10.19
C ALA A 268 -0.93 5.20 11.72
N HIS A 269 -1.56 6.28 12.15
CA HIS A 269 -1.91 6.56 13.54
C HIS A 269 -3.43 6.77 13.66
N PRO A 270 -4.24 5.70 13.56
CA PRO A 270 -5.70 5.80 13.46
C PRO A 270 -6.41 6.05 14.80
N THR A 271 -5.69 6.15 15.93
CA THR A 271 -6.29 6.28 17.26
C THR A 271 -5.56 7.36 18.07
N LEU A 272 -6.30 8.17 18.81
CA LEU A 272 -5.77 9.19 19.73
C LEU A 272 -6.54 9.17 21.05
N LEU A 273 -5.82 9.04 22.18
CA LEU A 273 -6.38 8.91 23.53
C LEU A 273 -6.42 10.24 24.28
N PHE A 274 -7.51 10.48 25.00
CA PHE A 274 -7.75 11.68 25.81
C PHE A 274 -8.00 11.30 27.26
N GLY A 275 -7.35 11.99 28.20
CA GLY A 275 -7.63 11.78 29.61
C GLY A 275 -6.74 12.58 30.54
N ARG A 276 -6.93 12.37 31.85
CA ARG A 276 -6.18 13.08 32.90
C ARG A 276 -4.86 12.40 33.26
N GLU A 277 -4.65 11.15 32.85
CA GLU A 277 -3.39 10.45 33.07
C GLU A 277 -2.38 10.73 31.96
N THR A 278 -1.09 10.78 32.32
CA THR A 278 0.02 11.07 31.41
C THR A 278 0.37 9.90 30.47
N GLY A 279 -0.44 8.85 30.45
CA GLY A 279 -0.37 7.73 29.49
C GLY A 279 -1.38 7.83 28.35
N ASN A 280 -2.17 8.91 28.28
CA ASN A 280 -2.96 9.27 27.10
C ASN A 280 -2.14 10.23 26.23
N ASP A 281 -2.36 10.22 24.91
CA ASP A 281 -1.67 11.11 23.97
C ASP A 281 -1.95 12.59 24.28
N ILE A 282 -3.20 12.91 24.66
CA ILE A 282 -3.62 14.24 25.11
C ILE A 282 -3.99 14.20 26.60
N ALA A 283 -3.07 14.70 27.42
CA ALA A 283 -3.19 14.75 28.87
C ALA A 283 -3.85 16.06 29.35
N VAL A 284 -5.18 16.05 29.53
CA VAL A 284 -5.96 17.21 30.02
C VAL A 284 -5.98 17.21 31.56
N ALA A 285 -5.17 18.07 32.16
CA ALA A 285 -4.89 18.09 33.61
C ALA A 285 -5.98 18.78 34.49
N ASP A 286 -7.27 18.53 34.23
CA ASP A 286 -8.40 19.07 35.01
C ASP A 286 -9.06 17.96 35.87
N PRO A 287 -9.38 18.18 37.17
CA PRO A 287 -10.00 17.16 38.04
C PRO A 287 -11.31 16.55 37.54
N ARG A 288 -12.06 17.24 36.67
CA ARG A 288 -13.30 16.76 36.03
C ARG A 288 -13.03 15.73 34.93
N VAL A 289 -11.79 15.59 34.49
CA VAL A 289 -11.38 14.66 33.44
C VAL A 289 -11.13 13.26 34.05
N SER A 290 -11.86 12.26 33.55
CA SER A 290 -11.59 10.85 33.83
C SER A 290 -10.17 10.42 33.39
N ARG A 291 -9.61 9.40 34.05
CA ARG A 291 -8.21 8.93 33.85
C ARG A 291 -7.90 8.65 32.38
N GLN A 292 -8.73 7.80 31.77
CA GLN A 292 -9.06 7.75 30.36
C GLN A 292 -10.46 8.37 30.26
N HIS A 293 -10.67 9.28 29.30
CA HIS A 293 -11.89 10.09 29.21
C HIS A 293 -12.64 9.83 27.91
N ALA A 294 -11.92 9.90 26.79
CA ALA A 294 -12.44 9.65 25.47
C ALA A 294 -11.30 9.18 24.55
N ARG A 295 -11.65 8.76 23.33
CA ARG A 295 -10.70 8.52 22.26
C ARG A 295 -11.31 8.85 20.91
N ILE A 296 -10.48 9.31 19.97
CA ILE A 296 -10.86 9.43 18.56
C ILE A 296 -10.27 8.23 17.82
N GLU A 297 -11.08 7.56 16.99
CA GLU A 297 -10.66 6.49 16.09
C GLU A 297 -11.06 6.82 14.64
N LEU A 298 -10.12 6.68 13.70
CA LEU A 298 -10.36 6.70 12.27
C LEU A 298 -10.86 5.32 11.82
N ARG A 299 -12.16 5.20 11.51
CA ARG A 299 -12.78 3.98 11.00
C ARG A 299 -13.47 4.27 9.66
N ASN A 300 -13.21 3.46 8.63
CA ASN A 300 -13.83 3.60 7.30
C ASN A 300 -13.74 5.02 6.68
N GLY A 301 -12.68 5.77 7.00
CA GLY A 301 -12.49 7.15 6.53
C GLY A 301 -13.31 8.23 7.27
N LEU A 302 -13.92 7.90 8.41
CA LEU A 302 -14.62 8.82 9.31
C LEU A 302 -13.96 8.80 10.70
N PHE A 303 -13.97 9.94 11.39
CA PHE A 303 -13.42 10.07 12.74
C PHE A 303 -14.52 9.92 13.78
N TYR A 304 -14.42 8.87 14.60
CA TYR A 304 -15.37 8.53 15.66
C TYR A 304 -14.79 8.94 17.02
N LEU A 305 -15.47 9.83 17.73
CA LEU A 305 -15.20 10.16 19.13
C LEU A 305 -16.01 9.22 20.04
N THR A 306 -15.35 8.36 20.80
CA THR A 306 -15.99 7.51 21.82
C THR A 306 -15.73 8.08 23.22
N ASP A 307 -16.78 8.45 23.94
CA ASP A 307 -16.69 8.83 25.37
C ASP A 307 -16.66 7.58 26.27
N SER A 308 -15.77 7.55 27.26
CA SER A 308 -15.72 6.54 28.32
C SER A 308 -15.80 7.15 29.72
N SER A 309 -16.19 8.42 29.81
CA SER A 309 -16.02 9.23 31.01
C SER A 309 -17.16 9.08 32.03
N THR A 310 -17.00 9.74 33.17
CA THR A 310 -18.05 9.84 34.20
C THR A 310 -18.93 11.08 33.99
N ASN A 311 -18.36 12.16 33.45
CA ASN A 311 -19.02 13.46 33.35
C ASN A 311 -19.69 13.68 32.00
N GLY A 312 -19.16 13.10 30.93
CA GLY A 312 -19.53 13.35 29.53
C GLY A 312 -18.50 14.22 28.84
N THR A 313 -18.30 13.99 27.54
CA THR A 313 -17.47 14.80 26.66
C THR A 313 -18.36 15.79 25.91
N PHE A 314 -18.04 17.09 25.99
CA PHE A 314 -18.80 18.15 25.33
C PHE A 314 -18.13 18.46 23.98
N LEU A 315 -18.92 18.45 22.91
CA LEU A 315 -18.47 18.64 21.54
C LEU A 315 -19.12 19.89 20.94
N LEU A 316 -18.32 20.88 20.58
CA LEU A 316 -18.75 22.11 19.92
C LEU A 316 -18.23 22.14 18.47
N GLU A 317 -19.09 21.82 17.52
CA GLU A 317 -18.79 21.80 16.08
C GLU A 317 -19.14 23.15 15.44
N GLU A 318 -18.41 23.57 14.41
CA GLU A 318 -18.65 24.90 13.81
C GLU A 318 -19.98 24.93 13.03
N GLY A 319 -20.97 25.63 13.61
CA GLY A 319 -22.33 25.75 13.06
C GLY A 319 -23.40 24.95 13.83
N SER A 320 -22.99 24.09 14.76
CA SER A 320 -23.88 23.31 15.65
C SER A 320 -23.98 23.93 17.05
N PRO A 321 -25.05 23.62 17.82
CA PRO A 321 -25.01 23.77 19.27
C PRO A 321 -23.99 22.78 19.89
N GLU A 322 -23.63 22.99 21.16
CA GLU A 322 -22.79 22.03 21.90
C GLU A 322 -23.56 20.74 22.20
N HIS A 323 -22.97 19.59 21.87
CA HIS A 323 -23.51 18.26 22.13
C HIS A 323 -22.76 17.60 23.29
N CYS A 324 -23.49 17.07 24.28
CA CYS A 324 -22.89 16.31 25.39
C CYS A 324 -22.97 14.81 25.10
N ILE A 325 -21.84 14.21 24.73
CA ILE A 325 -21.69 12.79 24.40
C ILE A 325 -21.30 12.04 25.69
N LYS A 326 -22.01 10.97 26.03
CA LYS A 326 -21.79 10.27 27.30
C LYS A 326 -21.95 8.76 27.19
N ARG A 327 -20.82 8.03 27.21
CA ARG A 327 -20.73 6.58 26.98
C ARG A 327 -21.28 6.13 25.61
N GLU A 328 -21.19 7.02 24.64
CA GLU A 328 -21.65 6.84 23.25
C GLU A 328 -20.48 7.13 22.29
N GLU A 329 -20.64 6.70 21.03
CA GLU A 329 -19.75 7.09 19.94
C GLU A 329 -20.45 8.07 19.01
N PHE A 330 -19.72 9.11 18.57
CA PHE A 330 -20.22 10.18 17.73
C PHE A 330 -19.26 10.45 16.57
N ILE A 331 -19.77 10.81 15.39
CA ILE A 331 -18.95 11.11 14.22
C ILE A 331 -18.60 12.60 14.24
N LEU A 332 -17.31 12.93 14.21
CA LEU A 332 -16.84 14.32 14.21
C LEU A 332 -17.04 14.98 12.84
N ALA A 333 -17.53 16.23 12.84
CA ALA A 333 -17.54 17.10 11.68
C ALA A 333 -16.11 17.52 11.22
N GLU A 334 -16.05 18.37 10.20
CA GLU A 334 -14.79 18.85 9.62
C GLU A 334 -13.93 19.70 10.58
N LYS A 335 -14.55 20.34 11.59
CA LYS A 335 -13.83 21.16 12.58
C LYS A 335 -14.69 21.48 13.81
N GLY A 336 -14.03 21.61 14.96
CA GLY A 336 -14.68 21.92 16.23
C GLY A 336 -13.73 21.89 17.43
N HIS A 337 -14.32 21.83 18.62
CA HIS A 337 -13.65 21.83 19.90
C HIS A 337 -14.26 20.79 20.84
N ILE A 338 -13.43 20.16 21.67
CA ILE A 338 -13.82 19.08 22.60
C ILE A 338 -13.46 19.49 24.03
N GLY A 339 -14.48 19.59 24.89
CA GLY A 339 -14.36 19.84 26.33
C GLY A 339 -14.53 18.54 27.14
N CYS A 340 -13.45 18.05 27.74
CA CYS A 340 -13.47 16.80 28.50
C CYS A 340 -14.07 17.01 29.91
N GLY A 341 -15.37 16.77 30.10
CA GLY A 341 -16.04 16.92 31.40
C GLY A 341 -16.39 18.35 31.79
N PHE A 342 -16.36 19.27 30.83
CA PHE A 342 -16.77 20.67 30.96
C PHE A 342 -17.22 21.22 29.60
N SER A 343 -18.11 22.22 29.59
CA SER A 343 -18.52 22.91 28.36
C SER A 343 -17.32 23.66 27.76
N VAL A 344 -17.19 23.62 26.44
CA VAL A 344 -16.19 24.40 25.69
C VAL A 344 -16.41 25.90 25.92
N ALA A 345 -17.66 26.33 26.11
CA ALA A 345 -17.99 27.72 26.42
C ALA A 345 -17.48 28.18 27.80
N ASP A 346 -17.39 27.27 28.78
CA ASP A 346 -16.89 27.58 30.13
C ASP A 346 -15.36 27.64 30.20
N ASN A 347 -14.65 26.81 29.43
CA ASN A 347 -13.18 26.77 29.44
C ASN A 347 -12.57 26.42 28.06
N MET A 348 -12.64 27.38 27.14
CA MET A 348 -12.03 27.25 25.81
C MET A 348 -10.50 27.06 25.87
N SER A 349 -9.82 27.44 26.96
CA SER A 349 -8.35 27.30 27.08
C SER A 349 -7.86 25.87 27.30
N ASP A 350 -8.73 24.99 27.79
CA ASP A 350 -8.49 23.56 27.93
C ASP A 350 -9.33 22.70 26.96
N ALA A 351 -10.09 23.34 26.07
CA ALA A 351 -10.73 22.63 24.98
C ALA A 351 -9.68 22.14 23.98
N VAL A 352 -9.85 20.92 23.48
CA VAL A 352 -9.03 20.36 22.40
C VAL A 352 -9.67 20.74 21.07
N ALA A 353 -8.98 21.55 20.26
CA ALA A 353 -9.45 21.92 18.93
C ALA A 353 -9.09 20.84 17.90
N PHE A 354 -10.00 20.49 17.01
CA PHE A 354 -9.76 19.56 15.92
C PHE A 354 -10.18 20.18 14.57
N ALA A 355 -9.45 19.83 13.52
CA ALA A 355 -9.76 20.18 12.13
C ALA A 355 -9.32 19.06 11.18
N LEU A 356 -10.14 18.76 10.19
CA LEU A 356 -9.86 17.86 9.08
C LEU A 356 -9.13 18.66 7.97
N ASP A 357 -8.07 18.07 7.41
CA ASP A 357 -7.15 18.69 6.43
C ASP A 357 -7.45 18.25 4.97
#